data_AF-A0A968MKR4-F1
#
_entry.id   AF-A0A968MKR4-F1
#
_cell.length_a   1.000
_cell.length_b   1.000
_cell.length_c   1.000
_cell.angle_alpha   90.00
_cell.angle_beta   90.00
_cell.angle_gamma   90.00
#
_symmetry.space_group_name_H-M   'P 1'
#
loop_
_entity.id
_entity.type
_entity.pdbx_description
1 polymer ?
#
loop_
_entity_poly.entity_id
_entity_poly.type
_entity_poly.pdbx_seq_one_letter_code
_entity_poly.pdbx_strand_id
1 'polypeptide(L)'
;MLRDRRFEVIEHGRDDVGDRRVAPKKDAIFRVVSFGASSDVKGLDLVEALARAVKARNIEIHALGGTTRRAAPEVHDHGPYERDRLFEILSEIAPDVALIPSRLPETYSHVLTEAWGHGLPVIAIRRAALEERIELHGGGWLVPPRDTGAVVELVLRLSRSPDEVRAVAEQVDRIHLRSVGVMAADYERLYTELAGSPREAPREQPRSTLVEAELRARKPSPTQEPVITPRYAMKVLLYQIPGARKAVPWVMKRYRRKGS
;
A
#
# COMPACT_ATOMS: atom_id res chain seq x y z
N MET A 1 -13.79 -17.76 -16.38
CA MET A 1 -14.53 -16.49 -16.52
C MET A 1 -15.08 -16.12 -15.15
N LEU A 2 -14.65 -15.00 -14.57
CA LEU A 2 -15.21 -14.43 -13.33
C LEU A 2 -16.44 -13.54 -13.62
N ARG A 3 -16.70 -13.21 -14.89
CA ARG A 3 -17.79 -12.32 -15.32
C ARG A 3 -19.20 -12.85 -15.03
N ASP A 4 -19.38 -14.18 -14.98
CA ASP A 4 -20.69 -14.81 -14.81
C ASP A 4 -20.95 -15.29 -13.37
N ARG A 5 -20.12 -14.89 -12.40
CA ARG A 5 -20.29 -15.23 -10.99
C ARG A 5 -20.68 -13.99 -10.19
N ARG A 6 -21.66 -14.13 -9.28
CA ARG A 6 -21.97 -13.07 -8.31
C ARG A 6 -20.78 -12.94 -7.35
N PHE A 7 -20.16 -11.76 -7.31
CA PHE A 7 -19.16 -11.39 -6.33
C PHE A 7 -19.56 -10.05 -5.70
N GLU A 8 -19.36 -9.94 -4.39
CA GLU A 8 -19.61 -8.72 -3.63
C GLU A 8 -18.27 -8.23 -3.07
N VAL A 9 -17.99 -6.93 -3.20
CA VAL A 9 -16.79 -6.31 -2.65
C VAL A 9 -17.16 -5.63 -1.35
N ILE A 10 -16.63 -6.14 -0.23
CA ILE A 10 -16.77 -5.53 1.09
C ILE A 10 -15.48 -4.74 1.35
N GLU A 11 -15.57 -3.41 1.30
CA GLU A 11 -14.45 -2.54 1.64
C GLU A 11 -14.04 -2.65 3.11
N HIS A 12 -12.75 -2.40 3.38
CA HIS A 12 -12.20 -2.48 4.73
C HIS A 12 -12.67 -1.31 5.59
N GLY A 13 -13.22 -1.66 6.76
CA GLY A 13 -13.53 -0.72 7.83
C GLY A 13 -12.32 -0.37 8.69
N ARG A 14 -12.25 0.87 9.19
CA ARG A 14 -11.20 1.37 10.09
C ARG A 14 -11.82 2.30 11.14
N ASP A 15 -11.64 1.93 12.41
CA ASP A 15 -12.10 2.72 13.56
C ASP A 15 -10.93 3.43 14.28
N ASP A 16 -9.70 3.01 13.98
CA ASP A 16 -8.44 3.56 14.49
C ASP A 16 -7.96 4.78 13.69
N VAL A 17 -8.71 5.20 12.67
CA VAL A 17 -8.43 6.40 11.90
C VAL A 17 -9.27 7.51 12.52
N GLY A 18 -8.59 8.44 13.18
CA GLY A 18 -9.23 9.51 13.96
C GLY A 18 -10.23 10.32 13.14
N ASP A 19 -11.30 10.74 13.80
CA ASP A 19 -12.23 11.78 13.39
C ASP A 19 -11.61 13.19 13.47
N ARG A 20 -10.43 13.29 14.08
CA ARG A 20 -9.71 14.55 14.30
C ARG A 20 -8.92 14.96 13.06
N ARG A 21 -9.25 16.15 12.55
CA ARG A 21 -8.58 16.78 11.40
C ARG A 21 -7.35 17.56 11.84
N VAL A 22 -6.30 17.48 11.04
CA VAL A 22 -5.08 18.25 11.23
C VAL A 22 -5.28 19.63 10.62
N ALA A 23 -5.10 20.68 11.42
CA ALA A 23 -5.18 22.04 10.92
C ALA A 23 -3.84 22.43 10.25
N PRO A 24 -3.85 23.01 9.04
CA PRO A 24 -2.63 23.51 8.41
C PRO A 24 -2.06 24.68 9.23
N LYS A 25 -0.73 24.80 9.27
CA LYS A 25 -0.06 25.95 9.87
C LYS A 25 -0.29 27.20 9.01
N LYS A 26 -0.48 28.34 9.68
CA LYS A 26 -0.58 29.66 9.02
C LYS A 26 0.81 30.29 8.83
N ASP A 27 1.72 29.56 8.22
CA ASP A 27 3.04 30.06 7.85
C ASP A 27 3.27 29.95 6.33
N ALA A 28 4.44 30.40 5.87
CA ALA A 28 4.78 30.41 4.45
C ALA A 28 5.40 29.09 3.96
N ILE A 29 5.41 28.03 4.79
CA ILE A 29 6.09 26.78 4.51
C ILE A 29 5.07 25.73 4.08
N PHE A 30 5.21 25.25 2.86
CA PHE A 30 4.38 24.16 2.35
C PHE A 30 4.96 22.80 2.77
N ARG A 31 4.16 21.98 3.45
CA ARG A 31 4.63 20.74 4.06
C ARG A 31 4.00 19.54 3.38
N VAL A 32 4.85 18.64 2.88
CA VAL A 32 4.46 17.37 2.30
C VAL A 32 4.84 16.25 3.27
N VAL A 33 3.86 15.47 3.72
CA VAL A 33 4.12 14.27 4.50
C VAL A 33 4.02 13.03 3.62
N SER A 34 5.07 12.22 3.58
CA SER A 34 5.08 10.96 2.83
C SER A 34 4.68 9.80 3.72
N PHE A 35 3.71 9.03 3.26
CA PHE A 35 3.33 7.75 3.86
C PHE A 35 3.98 6.59 3.10
N GLY A 36 4.41 5.57 3.84
CA GLY A 36 4.76 4.28 3.25
C GLY A 36 6.06 4.24 2.45
N ALA A 37 6.85 5.31 2.42
CA ALA A 37 8.11 5.41 1.68
C ALA A 37 9.28 4.69 2.37
N SER A 38 9.07 3.47 2.87
CA SER A 38 10.07 2.79 3.69
C SER A 38 11.27 2.28 2.90
N SER A 39 11.19 2.17 1.57
CA SER A 39 12.26 1.67 0.70
C SER A 39 12.09 2.18 -0.74
N ASP A 40 13.09 2.01 -1.61
CA ASP A 40 13.03 2.50 -2.99
C ASP A 40 11.88 1.87 -3.79
N VAL A 41 11.58 0.58 -3.56
CA VAL A 41 10.41 -0.07 -4.18
C VAL A 41 9.08 0.52 -3.73
N LYS A 42 9.05 1.12 -2.54
CA LYS A 42 7.90 1.86 -2.00
C LYS A 42 8.03 3.38 -2.19
N GLY A 43 8.98 3.85 -2.97
CA GLY A 43 9.07 5.25 -3.37
C GLY A 43 10.00 6.13 -2.53
N LEU A 44 10.89 5.58 -1.70
CA LEU A 44 11.88 6.38 -0.96
C LEU A 44 12.78 7.19 -1.92
N ASP A 45 13.18 6.59 -3.04
CA ASP A 45 13.94 7.24 -4.11
C ASP A 45 13.23 8.50 -4.65
N LEU A 46 11.91 8.44 -4.77
CA LEU A 46 11.07 9.55 -5.23
C LEU A 46 10.99 10.64 -4.18
N VAL A 47 10.77 10.29 -2.91
CA VAL A 47 10.74 11.24 -1.79
C VAL A 47 12.05 12.01 -1.70
N GLU A 48 13.19 11.32 -1.82
CA GLU A 48 14.50 11.96 -1.79
C GLU A 48 14.77 12.82 -3.02
N ALA A 49 14.32 12.40 -4.20
CA ALA A 49 14.45 13.20 -5.42
C ALA A 49 13.59 14.48 -5.32
N LEU A 50 12.37 14.38 -4.79
CA LEU A 50 11.49 15.51 -4.50
C LEU A 50 12.16 16.48 -3.52
N ALA A 51 12.65 15.98 -2.38
CA ALA A 51 13.31 16.80 -1.36
C ALA A 51 14.54 17.55 -1.90
N ARG A 52 15.36 16.90 -2.74
CA ARG A 52 16.47 17.55 -3.43
C ARG A 52 16.03 18.61 -4.43
N ALA A 53 14.94 18.37 -5.17
CA ALA A 53 14.45 19.29 -6.19
C ALA A 53 13.81 20.56 -5.61
N VAL A 54 13.18 20.46 -4.43
CA VAL A 54 12.58 21.60 -3.74
C VAL A 54 13.51 22.25 -2.72
N LYS A 55 14.77 21.79 -2.64
CA LYS A 55 15.79 22.35 -1.75
C LYS A 55 15.91 23.87 -1.97
N ALA A 56 15.99 24.61 -0.86
CA ALA A 56 15.99 26.08 -0.81
C ALA A 56 14.69 26.76 -1.27
N ARG A 57 13.57 26.03 -1.32
CA ARG A 57 12.21 26.60 -1.34
C ARG A 57 11.61 26.54 0.05
N ASN A 58 10.53 27.27 0.29
CA ASN A 58 9.71 27.12 1.50
C ASN A 58 8.85 25.85 1.43
N ILE A 59 9.50 24.69 1.23
CA ILE A 59 8.85 23.39 1.13
C ILE A 59 9.61 22.39 1.99
N GLU A 60 8.91 21.75 2.91
CA GLU A 60 9.48 20.70 3.77
C GLU A 60 8.91 19.33 3.36
N ILE A 61 9.78 18.32 3.30
CA ILE A 61 9.41 16.94 2.99
C ILE A 61 9.63 16.08 4.23
N HIS A 62 8.55 15.51 4.75
CA HIS A 62 8.53 14.67 5.94
C HIS A 62 8.28 13.21 5.54
N ALA A 63 8.99 12.26 6.13
CA ALA A 63 8.76 10.83 5.90
C ALA A 63 8.30 10.13 7.19
N LEU A 64 7.20 9.37 7.10
CA LEU A 64 6.66 8.57 8.19
C LEU A 64 6.76 7.06 7.89
N GLY A 65 6.98 6.26 8.94
CA GLY A 65 6.91 4.79 8.89
C GLY A 65 8.26 4.07 8.89
N GLY A 66 9.36 4.83 8.98
CA GLY A 66 10.72 4.32 9.06
C GLY A 66 11.28 3.88 7.70
N THR A 67 12.50 4.32 7.41
CA THR A 67 13.21 4.01 6.18
C THR A 67 14.18 2.83 6.36
N THR A 68 14.31 1.95 5.36
CA THR A 68 15.22 0.79 5.41
C THR A 68 16.70 1.17 5.32
N ARG A 69 16.96 2.42 4.96
CA ARG A 69 18.27 3.06 4.88
C ARG A 69 18.11 4.52 5.27
N ARG A 70 19.18 5.16 5.75
CA ARG A 70 19.17 6.60 6.01
C ARG A 70 18.68 7.37 4.77
N ALA A 71 17.65 8.19 4.96
CA ALA A 71 17.15 9.09 3.94
C ALA A 71 18.14 10.22 3.64
N ALA A 72 17.98 10.88 2.50
CA ALA A 72 18.70 12.10 2.16
C ALA A 72 18.54 13.18 3.25
N PRO A 73 19.56 14.02 3.50
CA PRO A 73 19.52 15.01 4.58
C PRO A 73 18.44 16.08 4.41
N GLU A 74 17.91 16.25 3.19
CA GLU A 74 16.77 17.13 2.91
C GLU A 74 15.41 16.56 3.37
N VAL A 75 15.34 15.28 3.77
CA VAL A 75 14.11 14.63 4.25
C VAL A 75 14.08 14.62 5.77
N HIS A 76 12.98 15.13 6.34
CA HIS A 76 12.69 15.02 7.76
C HIS A 76 12.12 13.62 8.05
N ASP A 77 12.99 12.66 8.38
CA ASP A 77 12.58 11.29 8.72
C ASP A 77 12.15 11.21 10.20
N HIS A 78 10.87 10.88 10.43
CA HIS A 78 10.28 10.74 11.77
C HIS A 78 10.34 9.29 12.28
N GLY A 79 10.89 8.37 11.49
CA GLY A 79 10.99 6.97 11.87
C GLY A 79 9.64 6.22 11.88
N PRO A 80 9.60 5.02 12.48
CA PRO A 80 8.36 4.29 12.65
C PRO A 80 7.43 5.00 13.65
N TYR A 81 6.12 4.87 13.45
CA TYR A 81 5.11 5.41 14.35
C TYR A 81 4.10 4.33 14.75
N GLU A 82 3.52 4.50 15.94
CA GLU A 82 2.32 3.78 16.35
C GLU A 82 1.09 4.53 15.83
N ARG A 83 0.08 3.80 15.35
CA ARG A 83 -1.09 4.42 14.70
C ARG A 83 -1.84 5.39 15.61
N ASP A 84 -1.95 5.07 16.90
CA ASP A 84 -2.64 5.91 17.88
C ASP A 84 -1.93 7.27 18.10
N ARG A 85 -0.64 7.34 17.75
CA ARG A 85 0.19 8.56 17.82
C ARG A 85 0.18 9.35 16.52
N LEU A 86 -0.40 8.81 15.44
CA LEU A 86 -0.34 9.43 14.11
C LEU A 86 -0.94 10.84 14.11
N PHE A 87 -2.07 11.05 14.79
CA PHE A 87 -2.68 12.38 14.89
C PHE A 87 -1.75 13.40 15.53
N GLU A 88 -1.04 13.02 16.60
CA GLU A 88 -0.11 13.91 17.30
C GLU A 88 1.08 14.27 16.41
N ILE A 89 1.68 13.27 15.76
CA ILE A 89 2.79 13.47 14.82
C ILE A 89 2.37 14.39 13.66
N LEU A 90 1.21 14.13 13.06
CA LEU A 90 0.70 14.97 11.98
C LEU A 90 0.35 16.38 12.46
N SER A 91 -0.12 16.55 13.70
CA SER A 91 -0.40 17.87 14.27
C SER A 91 0.87 18.68 14.52
N GLU A 92 1.96 18.02 14.93
CA GLU A 92 3.26 18.66 15.11
C GLU A 92 3.86 19.12 13.77
N ILE A 93 3.77 18.26 12.75
CA ILE A 93 4.22 18.58 11.39
C ILE A 93 3.32 19.67 10.79
N ALA A 94 2.00 19.51 10.89
CA ALA A 94 0.95 20.26 10.21
C ALA A 94 1.12 20.27 8.67
N PRO A 95 1.04 19.09 8.01
CA PRO A 95 1.21 18.99 6.57
C PRO A 95 0.03 19.57 5.79
N ASP A 96 0.33 20.15 4.63
CA ASP A 96 -0.68 20.65 3.70
C ASP A 96 -1.22 19.53 2.80
N VAL A 97 -0.35 18.59 2.44
CA VAL A 97 -0.68 17.45 1.58
C VAL A 97 0.05 16.20 2.04
N ALA A 98 -0.55 15.04 1.78
CA ALA A 98 0.08 13.74 1.91
C ALA A 98 0.63 13.26 0.55
N LEU A 99 1.74 12.53 0.56
CA LEU A 99 2.30 11.84 -0.60
C LEU A 99 2.32 10.34 -0.36
N ILE A 100 1.73 9.57 -1.29
CA ILE A 100 1.85 8.11 -1.34
C ILE A 100 2.71 7.77 -2.56
N PRO A 101 4.04 7.61 -2.39
CA PRO A 101 4.99 7.44 -3.50
C PRO A 101 5.13 5.98 -3.95
N SER A 102 4.41 5.08 -3.30
CA SER A 102 4.44 3.64 -3.57
C SER A 102 4.04 3.38 -5.02
N ARG A 103 4.96 2.74 -5.76
CA ARG A 103 4.72 2.33 -7.14
C ARG A 103 4.22 0.90 -7.22
N LEU A 104 4.01 0.22 -6.10
CA LEU A 104 3.53 -1.17 -6.04
C LEU A 104 2.01 -1.23 -6.26
N PRO A 105 1.46 -2.35 -6.76
CA PRO A 105 0.02 -2.47 -6.89
C PRO A 105 -0.52 -2.70 -5.48
N GLU A 106 -1.12 -1.67 -4.90
CA GLU A 106 -1.75 -1.78 -3.59
C GLU A 106 -3.18 -2.31 -3.73
N THR A 107 -3.56 -3.25 -2.87
CA THR A 107 -4.89 -3.88 -2.91
C THR A 107 -5.99 -2.98 -2.36
N TYR A 108 -5.67 -2.06 -1.45
CA TYR A 108 -6.65 -1.13 -0.83
C TYR A 108 -6.01 0.20 -0.40
N SER A 109 -4.74 0.17 0.03
CA SER A 109 -4.00 1.30 0.62
C SER A 109 -4.60 1.82 1.92
N HIS A 110 -4.13 1.27 3.05
CA HIS A 110 -4.50 1.79 4.37
C HIS A 110 -3.96 3.19 4.63
N VAL A 111 -2.82 3.55 4.01
CA VAL A 111 -2.22 4.88 4.16
C VAL A 111 -3.05 5.97 3.49
N LEU A 112 -3.79 5.66 2.42
CA LEU A 112 -4.78 6.58 1.83
C LEU A 112 -5.92 6.87 2.82
N THR A 113 -6.43 5.82 3.47
CA THR A 113 -7.47 5.97 4.51
C THR A 113 -6.95 6.76 5.70
N GLU A 114 -5.71 6.51 6.15
CA GLU A 114 -5.07 7.26 7.24
C GLU A 114 -4.94 8.75 6.88
N ALA A 115 -4.46 9.08 5.68
CA ALA A 115 -4.35 10.47 5.23
C ALA A 115 -5.72 11.17 5.18
N TRP A 116 -6.72 10.55 4.54
CA TRP A 116 -8.05 11.13 4.43
C TRP A 116 -8.75 11.30 5.77
N GLY A 117 -8.62 10.35 6.70
CA GLY A 117 -9.25 10.51 8.01
C GLY A 117 -8.68 11.68 8.82
N HIS A 118 -7.42 12.03 8.57
CA HIS A 118 -6.79 13.22 9.17
C HIS A 118 -7.03 14.51 8.37
N GLY A 119 -7.85 14.47 7.30
CA GLY A 119 -8.19 15.64 6.48
C GLY A 119 -7.16 15.99 5.41
N LEU A 120 -6.19 15.11 5.14
CA LEU A 120 -5.09 15.43 4.24
C LEU A 120 -5.46 15.07 2.79
N PRO A 121 -5.46 16.04 1.87
CA PRO A 121 -5.53 15.75 0.45
C PRO A 121 -4.24 15.04 -0.01
N VAL A 122 -4.38 14.11 -0.95
CA VAL A 122 -3.31 13.14 -1.27
C VAL A 122 -2.77 13.31 -2.68
N ILE A 123 -1.45 13.37 -2.82
CA ILE A 123 -0.74 13.11 -4.08
C ILE A 123 -0.41 11.63 -4.12
N ALA A 124 -0.93 10.91 -5.10
CA ALA A 124 -0.68 9.47 -5.25
C ALA A 124 -0.11 9.15 -6.64
N ILE A 125 0.76 8.15 -6.68
CA ILE A 125 1.16 7.56 -7.97
C ILE A 125 0.00 6.74 -8.52
N ARG A 126 -0.38 7.00 -9.77
CA ARG A 126 -1.49 6.35 -10.47
C ARG A 126 -1.25 4.85 -10.58
N ARG A 127 -1.90 4.08 -9.70
CA ARG A 127 -1.86 2.61 -9.71
C ARG A 127 -2.94 1.95 -8.86
N ALA A 128 -3.63 0.97 -9.44
CA ALA A 128 -4.49 0.01 -8.72
C ALA A 128 -5.51 0.73 -7.81
N ALA A 129 -5.67 0.29 -6.56
CA ALA A 129 -6.68 0.81 -5.64
C ALA A 129 -6.55 2.31 -5.35
N LEU A 130 -5.35 2.91 -5.49
CA LEU A 130 -5.18 4.36 -5.28
C LEU A 130 -5.88 5.17 -6.37
N GLU A 131 -5.75 4.74 -7.62
CA GLU A 131 -6.40 5.38 -8.78
C GLU A 131 -7.91 5.27 -8.67
N GLU A 132 -8.43 4.05 -8.49
CA GLU A 132 -9.87 3.80 -8.38
C GLU A 132 -10.53 4.61 -7.26
N ARG A 133 -9.90 4.66 -6.07
CA ARG A 133 -10.47 5.38 -4.92
C ARG A 133 -10.40 6.90 -5.10
N ILE A 134 -9.31 7.44 -5.62
CA ILE A 134 -9.19 8.89 -5.85
C ILE A 134 -10.12 9.34 -6.98
N GLU A 135 -10.29 8.55 -8.04
CA GLU A 135 -11.26 8.87 -9.10
C GLU A 135 -12.71 8.81 -8.60
N LEU A 136 -13.04 7.85 -7.72
CA LEU A 136 -14.38 7.70 -7.16
C LEU A 136 -14.74 8.80 -6.16
N HIS A 137 -13.81 9.18 -5.28
CA HIS A 137 -14.09 10.07 -4.14
C HIS A 137 -13.49 11.48 -4.26
N GLY A 138 -12.59 11.70 -5.21
CA GLY A 138 -11.73 12.88 -5.22
C GLY A 138 -10.70 12.82 -4.11
N GLY A 139 -10.47 13.95 -3.42
CA GLY A 139 -9.59 14.00 -2.25
C GLY A 139 -8.10 13.80 -2.55
N GLY A 140 -7.70 13.98 -3.80
CA GLY A 140 -6.30 13.88 -4.19
C GLY A 140 -6.03 14.14 -5.67
N TRP A 141 -4.75 14.01 -6.03
CA TRP A 141 -4.22 14.12 -7.39
C TRP A 141 -3.48 12.83 -7.75
N LEU A 142 -3.62 12.40 -9.00
CA LEU A 142 -2.95 11.23 -9.56
C LEU A 142 -1.81 11.64 -10.48
N VAL A 143 -0.61 11.15 -10.18
CA VAL A 143 0.60 11.40 -10.99
C VAL A 143 0.96 10.14 -11.77
N PRO A 144 1.39 10.24 -13.05
CA PRO A 144 1.81 9.08 -13.81
C PRO A 144 2.91 8.25 -13.12
N PRO A 145 2.89 6.92 -13.28
CA PRO A 145 3.94 6.08 -12.71
C PRO A 145 5.30 6.40 -13.34
N ARG A 146 6.36 6.32 -12.53
CA ARG A 146 7.77 6.56 -12.93
C ARG A 146 8.05 8.00 -13.40
N ASP A 147 7.17 8.95 -13.14
CA ASP A 147 7.38 10.35 -13.45
C ASP A 147 7.62 11.18 -12.17
N THR A 148 8.87 11.20 -11.71
CA THR A 148 9.26 12.03 -10.57
C THR A 148 9.14 13.52 -10.88
N GLY A 149 9.33 13.92 -12.15
CA GLY A 149 9.21 15.32 -12.59
C GLY A 149 7.80 15.84 -12.37
N ALA A 150 6.79 15.05 -12.76
CA ALA A 150 5.40 15.40 -12.54
C ALA A 150 5.02 15.55 -11.06
N VAL A 151 5.63 14.77 -10.15
CA VAL A 151 5.43 14.97 -8.70
C VAL A 151 6.02 16.31 -8.26
N VAL A 152 7.24 16.63 -8.71
CA VAL A 152 7.91 17.91 -8.38
C VAL A 152 7.09 19.09 -8.91
N GLU A 153 6.68 19.06 -10.16
CA GLU A 153 5.86 20.10 -10.78
C GLU A 153 4.54 20.31 -10.04
N LEU A 154 3.87 19.21 -9.67
CA LEU A 154 2.65 19.26 -8.89
C LEU A 154 2.87 19.90 -7.52
N VAL A 155 3.88 19.47 -6.77
CA VAL A 155 4.19 20.05 -5.45
C VAL A 155 4.52 21.54 -5.56
N LEU A 156 5.30 21.94 -6.57
CA LEU A 156 5.61 23.34 -6.84
C LEU A 156 4.38 24.18 -7.20
N ARG A 157 3.41 23.60 -7.91
CA ARG A 157 2.14 24.25 -8.24
C ARG A 157 1.25 24.42 -7.01
N LEU A 158 1.10 23.36 -6.21
CA LEU A 158 0.25 23.34 -5.02
C LEU A 158 0.78 24.29 -3.93
N SER A 159 2.10 24.34 -3.72
CA SER A 159 2.74 25.31 -2.81
C SER A 159 2.49 26.79 -3.18
N ARG A 160 2.04 27.07 -4.41
CA ARG A 160 1.68 28.41 -4.89
C ARG A 160 0.17 28.61 -5.02
N SER A 161 -0.63 27.57 -4.74
CA SER A 161 -2.07 27.55 -4.97
C SER A 161 -2.82 27.03 -3.73
N PRO A 162 -2.77 27.75 -2.58
CA PRO A 162 -3.42 27.28 -1.34
C PRO A 162 -4.92 27.02 -1.49
N ASP A 163 -5.61 27.76 -2.38
CA ASP A 163 -7.03 27.58 -2.63
C ASP A 163 -7.34 26.26 -3.34
N GLU A 164 -6.45 25.78 -4.21
CA GLU A 164 -6.58 24.47 -4.83
C GLU A 164 -6.44 23.36 -3.77
N VAL A 165 -5.44 23.48 -2.88
CA VAL A 165 -5.23 22.52 -1.80
C VAL A 165 -6.45 22.48 -0.87
N ARG A 166 -6.98 23.66 -0.51
CA ARG A 166 -8.19 23.79 0.31
C ARG A 166 -9.42 23.15 -0.35
N ALA A 167 -9.63 23.41 -1.64
CA ALA A 167 -10.77 22.85 -2.37
C ALA A 167 -10.73 21.30 -2.40
N VAL A 168 -9.54 20.70 -2.49
CA VAL A 168 -9.40 19.24 -2.43
C VAL A 168 -9.51 18.73 -0.98
N ALA A 169 -8.99 19.45 0.01
CA ALA A 169 -9.21 19.11 1.43
C ALA A 169 -10.70 19.09 1.81
N GLU A 170 -11.49 20.04 1.29
CA GLU A 170 -12.96 20.04 1.46
C GLU A 170 -13.65 18.83 0.81
N GLN A 171 -13.06 18.24 -0.24
CA GLN A 171 -13.55 16.97 -0.78
C GLN A 171 -13.26 15.83 0.19
N VAL A 172 -12.05 15.81 0.77
CA VAL A 172 -11.65 14.81 1.79
C VAL A 172 -12.63 14.81 2.97
N ASP A 173 -13.06 15.98 3.42
CA ASP A 173 -14.02 16.09 4.53
C ASP A 173 -15.39 15.45 4.24
N ARG A 174 -15.76 15.30 2.96
CA ARG A 174 -17.00 14.65 2.53
C ARG A 174 -16.84 13.14 2.32
N ILE A 175 -15.61 12.61 2.38
CA ILE A 175 -15.34 11.18 2.23
C ILE A 175 -15.78 10.46 3.50
N HIS A 176 -16.74 9.55 3.34
CA HIS A 176 -17.23 8.72 4.43
C HIS A 176 -16.36 7.47 4.53
N LEU A 177 -15.43 7.46 5.49
CA LEU A 177 -14.62 6.29 5.77
C LEU A 177 -15.45 5.22 6.48
N ARG A 178 -15.34 3.99 5.99
CA ARG A 178 -16.09 2.86 6.52
C ARG A 178 -15.57 2.47 7.90
N SER A 179 -16.47 2.16 8.85
CA SER A 179 -16.10 1.64 10.16
C SER A 179 -15.95 0.11 10.15
N VAL A 180 -15.21 -0.44 11.12
CA VAL A 180 -15.09 -1.90 11.31
C VAL A 180 -16.47 -2.49 11.60
N GLY A 181 -17.32 -1.79 12.36
CA GLY A 181 -18.70 -2.23 12.62
C GLY A 181 -19.55 -2.38 11.36
N VAL A 182 -19.51 -1.41 10.45
CA VAL A 182 -20.25 -1.50 9.16
C VAL A 182 -19.69 -2.63 8.30
N MET A 183 -18.36 -2.77 8.23
CA MET A 183 -17.73 -3.90 7.53
C MET A 183 -18.17 -5.25 8.11
N ALA A 184 -18.22 -5.38 9.44
CA ALA A 184 -18.62 -6.61 10.12
C ALA A 184 -20.08 -6.97 9.87
N ALA A 185 -20.99 -5.98 9.91
CA ALA A 185 -22.41 -6.17 9.60
C ALA A 185 -22.63 -6.67 8.16
N ASP A 186 -21.82 -6.20 7.22
CA ASP A 186 -21.84 -6.68 5.84
C ASP A 186 -21.40 -8.14 5.71
N TYR A 187 -20.34 -8.53 6.42
CA TYR A 187 -19.95 -9.93 6.49
C TYR A 187 -21.02 -10.80 7.12
N GLU A 188 -21.66 -10.33 8.20
CA GLU A 188 -22.74 -11.07 8.88
C GLU A 188 -23.94 -11.28 7.94
N ARG A 189 -24.34 -10.24 7.21
CA ARG A 189 -25.37 -10.34 6.16
C ARG A 189 -25.00 -11.39 5.12
N LEU A 190 -23.80 -11.29 4.54
CA LEU A 190 -23.33 -12.22 3.52
C LEU A 190 -23.31 -13.67 4.01
N TYR A 191 -22.82 -13.92 5.23
CA TYR A 191 -22.79 -15.26 5.82
C TYR A 191 -24.19 -15.79 6.12
N THR A 192 -25.12 -14.94 6.56
CA THR A 192 -26.51 -15.32 6.80
C THR A 192 -27.21 -15.71 5.50
N GLU A 193 -27.04 -14.94 4.43
CA GLU A 193 -27.57 -15.25 3.09
C GLU A 193 -27.05 -16.60 2.57
N LEU A 194 -25.75 -16.85 2.72
CA LEU A 194 -25.13 -18.11 2.28
C LEU A 194 -25.55 -19.31 3.14
N ALA A 195 -25.76 -19.11 4.44
CA ALA A 195 -26.23 -20.16 5.34
C ALA A 195 -27.71 -20.53 5.10
N GLY A 196 -28.53 -19.57 4.70
CA GLY A 196 -29.94 -19.77 4.36
C GLY A 196 -30.20 -20.27 2.93
N SER A 197 -29.20 -20.24 2.05
CA SER A 197 -29.31 -20.70 0.66
C SER A 197 -29.16 -22.23 0.57
N PRO A 198 -29.96 -22.94 -0.26
CA PRO A 198 -29.72 -24.35 -0.54
C PRO A 198 -28.30 -24.53 -1.08
N ARG A 199 -27.50 -25.37 -0.41
CA ARG A 199 -26.18 -25.73 -0.94
C ARG A 199 -26.38 -26.47 -2.25
N GLU A 200 -25.96 -25.90 -3.38
CA GLU A 200 -25.54 -26.74 -4.49
C GLU A 200 -24.40 -27.62 -3.96
N ALA A 201 -24.61 -28.94 -3.99
CA ALA A 201 -23.58 -29.89 -3.60
C ALA A 201 -22.30 -29.54 -4.38
N PRO A 202 -21.13 -29.45 -3.72
CA PRO A 202 -19.88 -29.23 -4.42
C PRO A 202 -19.78 -30.28 -5.54
N ARG A 203 -19.67 -29.85 -6.80
CA ARG A 203 -19.23 -30.76 -7.86
C ARG A 203 -17.85 -31.25 -7.44
N GLU A 204 -17.75 -32.48 -6.97
CA GLU A 204 -16.49 -33.13 -6.63
C GLU A 204 -15.64 -33.20 -7.90
N GLN A 205 -14.84 -32.17 -8.15
CA GLN A 205 -13.65 -32.32 -8.95
C GLN A 205 -12.51 -32.62 -7.98
N PRO A 206 -11.96 -33.84 -7.99
CA PRO A 206 -10.89 -34.21 -7.08
C PRO A 206 -9.72 -33.23 -7.24
N ARG A 207 -9.32 -32.60 -6.14
CA ARG A 207 -8.27 -31.56 -6.05
C ARG A 207 -6.94 -31.95 -6.72
N SER A 208 -6.69 -33.25 -6.92
CA SER A 208 -5.52 -33.78 -7.66
C SER A 208 -5.49 -33.34 -9.12
N THR A 209 -6.64 -33.23 -9.78
CA THR A 209 -6.71 -32.94 -11.22
C THR A 209 -6.36 -31.50 -11.58
N LEU A 210 -6.68 -30.53 -10.71
CA LEU A 210 -6.36 -29.11 -10.95
C LEU A 210 -4.86 -28.82 -10.80
N VAL A 211 -4.22 -29.40 -9.78
CA VAL A 211 -2.77 -29.24 -9.58
C VAL A 211 -1.98 -29.98 -10.66
N GLU A 212 -2.41 -31.17 -11.06
CA GLU A 212 -1.77 -31.92 -12.16
C GLU A 212 -1.95 -31.24 -13.52
N ALA A 213 -3.11 -30.62 -13.79
CA ALA A 213 -3.35 -29.85 -15.00
C ALA A 213 -2.46 -28.59 -15.05
N GLU A 214 -2.33 -27.87 -13.93
CA GLU A 214 -1.47 -26.68 -13.81
C GLU A 214 0.02 -27.04 -13.95
N LEU A 215 0.44 -28.17 -13.38
CA LEU A 215 1.81 -28.70 -13.49
C LEU A 215 2.13 -29.22 -14.90
N ARG A 216 1.16 -29.81 -15.61
CA ARG A 216 1.33 -30.23 -17.02
C ARG A 216 1.36 -29.06 -18.00
N ALA A 217 0.63 -27.97 -17.70
CA ALA A 217 0.63 -26.75 -18.51
C ALA A 217 1.96 -25.97 -18.40
N ARG A 218 2.67 -26.10 -17.27
CA ARG A 218 4.02 -25.57 -17.09
C ARG A 218 5.08 -26.57 -17.56
N LYS A 219 5.23 -26.76 -18.88
CA LYS A 219 6.50 -27.26 -19.40
C LYS A 219 7.57 -26.18 -19.20
N PRO A 220 8.66 -26.42 -18.45
CA PRO A 220 9.75 -25.45 -18.35
C PRO A 220 10.45 -25.32 -19.71
N SER A 221 10.60 -24.10 -20.22
CA SER A 221 11.55 -23.84 -21.31
C SER A 221 12.97 -24.07 -20.77
N PRO A 222 13.84 -24.80 -21.47
CA PRO A 222 15.19 -25.08 -21.01
C PRO A 222 16.09 -23.89 -21.30
N THR A 223 15.96 -22.82 -20.51
CA THR A 223 16.99 -21.76 -20.45
C THR A 223 16.69 -20.87 -19.25
N GLN A 224 17.71 -20.67 -18.40
CA GLN A 224 17.76 -19.89 -17.16
C GLN A 224 17.67 -20.74 -15.89
N GLU A 225 18.85 -21.17 -15.41
CA GLU A 225 19.02 -21.63 -14.03
C GLU A 225 18.70 -20.49 -13.06
N PRO A 226 17.76 -20.66 -12.12
CA PRO A 226 17.59 -19.68 -11.05
C PRO A 226 18.72 -19.86 -10.03
N VAL A 227 19.50 -18.79 -9.79
CA VAL A 227 20.42 -18.71 -8.64
C VAL A 227 19.57 -18.60 -7.37
N ILE A 228 19.13 -19.74 -6.85
CA ILE A 228 18.40 -19.83 -5.58
C ILE A 228 19.41 -19.82 -4.45
N THR A 229 19.46 -18.73 -3.69
CA THR A 229 20.26 -18.70 -2.47
C THR A 229 19.64 -19.60 -1.38
N PRO A 230 20.45 -20.24 -0.52
CA PRO A 230 19.98 -21.22 0.46
C PRO A 230 18.89 -20.72 1.40
N ARG A 231 18.86 -19.40 1.66
CA ARG A 231 17.84 -18.75 2.50
C ARG A 231 16.44 -18.74 1.88
N TYR A 232 16.35 -18.69 0.55
CA TYR A 232 15.07 -18.61 -0.16
C TYR A 232 14.41 -19.99 -0.28
N ALA A 233 15.18 -21.04 -0.59
CA ALA A 233 14.69 -22.42 -0.64
C ALA A 233 14.12 -22.90 0.70
N MET A 234 14.75 -22.49 1.81
CA MET A 234 14.32 -22.88 3.16
C MET A 234 12.97 -22.26 3.54
N LYS A 235 12.71 -21.02 3.10
CA LYS A 235 11.45 -20.30 3.40
C LYS A 235 10.26 -20.91 2.66
N VAL A 236 10.47 -21.39 1.43
CA VAL A 236 9.44 -22.03 0.60
C VAL A 236 9.09 -23.44 1.13
N LEU A 237 10.09 -24.25 1.48
CA LEU A 237 9.84 -25.63 1.94
C LEU A 237 9.14 -25.71 3.31
N LEU A 238 9.38 -24.75 4.21
CA LEU A 238 8.83 -24.78 5.56
C LEU A 238 7.36 -24.33 5.64
N TYR A 239 6.89 -23.51 4.71
CA TYR A 239 5.57 -22.89 4.79
C TYR A 239 4.50 -23.52 3.91
N GLN A 240 4.85 -24.26 2.87
CA GLN A 240 3.87 -24.70 1.86
C GLN A 240 3.60 -26.20 1.78
N ILE A 241 4.31 -27.03 2.54
CA ILE A 241 4.12 -28.49 2.49
C ILE A 241 3.97 -29.05 3.91
N PRO A 242 2.75 -29.44 4.33
CA PRO A 242 2.53 -30.14 5.60
C PRO A 242 3.37 -31.43 5.64
N GLY A 243 4.27 -31.56 6.63
CA GLY A 243 5.15 -32.73 6.80
C GLY A 243 6.60 -32.57 6.33
N ALA A 244 6.97 -31.44 5.71
CA ALA A 244 8.31 -31.22 5.14
C ALA A 244 9.47 -31.20 6.14
N ARG A 245 9.21 -31.14 7.46
CA ARG A 245 10.26 -31.19 8.51
C ARG A 245 11.12 -32.47 8.43
N LYS A 246 10.59 -33.58 7.90
CA LYS A 246 11.32 -34.85 7.74
C LYS A 246 12.26 -34.88 6.51
N ALA A 247 12.07 -33.99 5.53
CA ALA A 247 12.84 -33.96 4.28
C ALA A 247 14.08 -33.04 4.34
N VAL A 248 14.13 -32.12 5.30
CA VAL A 248 15.22 -31.14 5.49
C VAL A 248 16.61 -31.80 5.61
N PRO A 249 16.81 -32.91 6.36
CA PRO A 249 18.12 -33.55 6.47
C PRO A 249 18.63 -34.16 5.14
N TRP A 250 17.73 -34.63 4.27
CA TRP A 250 18.08 -35.25 2.99
C TRP A 250 18.55 -34.21 1.95
N VAL A 251 17.86 -33.06 1.89
CA VAL A 251 18.22 -31.92 1.01
C VAL A 251 19.59 -31.35 1.38
N MET A 252 19.88 -31.23 2.69
CA MET A 252 21.18 -30.76 3.20
C MET A 252 22.33 -31.71 2.84
N LYS A 253 22.10 -33.04 2.92
CA LYS A 253 23.12 -34.05 2.59
C LYS A 253 23.48 -34.08 1.09
N ARG A 254 22.52 -33.76 0.21
CA ARG A 254 22.76 -33.66 -1.24
C ARG A 254 23.54 -32.40 -1.63
N TYR A 255 23.40 -31.31 -0.86
CA TYR A 255 24.10 -30.05 -1.12
C TYR A 255 25.58 -30.11 -0.70
N ARG A 256 25.89 -30.78 0.43
CA ARG A 256 27.27 -31.00 0.89
C ARG A 256 28.15 -31.82 -0.07
N ARG A 257 27.56 -32.53 -1.03
CA ARG A 257 28.27 -33.32 -2.06
C ARG A 257 28.54 -32.57 -3.37
N LYS A 258 28.03 -31.35 -3.53
CA LYS A 258 28.22 -30.52 -4.75
C LYS A 258 29.07 -29.26 -4.52
N GLY A 259 29.68 -29.13 -3.34
CA GLY A 259 30.54 -28.01 -2.96
C GLY A 259 31.96 -28.45 -2.60
N SER A 260 32.55 -29.32 -3.42
CA SER A 260 33.99 -29.57 -3.47
C SER A 260 34.43 -29.74 -4.91
#